data_AF-A0A3B9Q2H3-F1
#
_entry.id   AF-A0A3B9Q2H3-F1
#
_cell.length_a   1.000
_cell.length_b   1.000
_cell.length_c   1.000
_cell.angle_alpha   90.00
_cell.angle_beta   90.00
_cell.angle_gamma   90.00
#
_symmetry.space_group_name_H-M   'P 1'
#
loop_
_entity.id
_entity.type
_entity.pdbx_description
1 polymer ?
#
loop_
_entity_poly.entity_id
_entity_poly.type
_entity_poly.pdbx_seq_one_letter_code
_entity_poly.pdbx_strand_id
1 'polypeptide(L)' 'MAGKFLDSYDLPITCPKCSNEFNKKVRELNTNPNIACPSCGQLITVDMKKINREIKKMEESVKKAGFRLR' A
#
# COMPACT_ATOMS: atom_id res chain seq x y z
N MET A 1 11.51 13.32 -3.86
CA MET A 1 11.45 12.30 -2.78
C MET A 1 10.02 12.13 -2.28
N ALA A 2 9.15 11.38 -2.98
CA ALA A 2 7.75 11.18 -2.57
C ALA A 2 7.53 9.95 -1.65
N GLY A 3 8.51 9.05 -1.53
CA GLY A 3 8.32 7.75 -0.90
C GLY A 3 8.48 7.68 0.63
N LYS A 4 8.85 8.77 1.32
CA LYS A 4 9.19 8.75 2.76
C LYS A 4 8.04 9.11 3.71
N PHE A 5 6.96 9.68 3.20
CA PHE A 5 5.87 10.16 4.07
C PHE A 5 5.00 9.02 4.60
N LEU A 6 4.87 7.94 3.84
CA LEU A 6 3.97 6.83 4.16
C LEU A 6 4.59 5.80 5.12
N ASP A 7 5.90 5.83 5.36
CA ASP A 7 6.60 4.79 6.15
C ASP A 7 6.03 4.60 7.56
N SER A 8 5.53 5.68 8.18
CA SER A 8 4.95 5.66 9.53
C SER A 8 3.45 5.32 9.55
N TYR A 9 2.79 5.25 8.38
CA TYR A 9 1.37 4.97 8.30
C TYR A 9 1.10 3.47 8.50
N ASP A 10 0.07 3.19 9.29
CA ASP A 10 -0.52 1.87 9.40
C ASP A 10 -1.52 1.69 8.25
N LEU A 11 -1.27 0.67 7.43
CA LEU A 11 -2.14 0.27 6.34
C LEU A 11 -3.04 -0.86 6.83
N PRO A 12 -4.38 -0.69 6.83
CA PRO A 12 -5.29 -1.79 7.08
C PRO A 12 -5.25 -2.76 5.89
N ILE A 13 -5.04 -4.04 6.18
CA ILE A 13 -5.00 -5.11 5.20
C ILE A 13 -6.09 -6.11 5.54
N THR A 14 -7.02 -6.28 4.62
CA THR A 14 -8.05 -7.30 4.71
C THR A 14 -7.54 -8.60 4.09
N CYS A 15 -7.56 -9.69 4.85
CA CYS A 15 -7.20 -11.00 4.32
C CYS A 15 -8.26 -11.49 3.32
N PRO A 16 -7.90 -11.84 2.07
CA PRO A 16 -8.88 -12.30 1.07
C PRO A 16 -9.44 -13.70 1.36
N LYS A 17 -8.85 -14.45 2.31
CA LYS A 17 -9.29 -15.82 2.65
C LYS A 17 -10.24 -15.87 3.83
N CYS A 18 -9.91 -15.19 4.93
CA CYS A 18 -10.73 -15.23 6.16
C CYS A 18 -11.42 -13.90 6.47
N SER A 19 -11.27 -12.88 5.61
CA SER A 19 -11.82 -11.54 5.78
C SER A 19 -11.37 -10.81 7.04
N ASN A 20 -10.40 -11.35 7.79
CA ASN A 20 -9.84 -10.69 8.96
C ASN A 20 -9.04 -9.46 8.52
N GLU A 21 -9.32 -8.33 9.16
CA GLU A 21 -8.56 -7.09 8.99
C GLU A 21 -7.43 -7.01 10.02
N PHE A 22 -6.26 -6.56 9.58
CA PHE A 22 -5.13 -6.32 10.45
C PHE A 22 -4.25 -5.20 9.90
N ASN A 23 -3.57 -4.49 10.79
CA ASN A 23 -2.76 -3.35 10.43
C ASN A 23 -1.31 -3.74 10.21
N LYS A 24 -0.69 -3.19 9.17
CA LYS A 24 0.74 -3.31 8.91
C LYS A 24 1.36 -1.97 8.56
N LYS A 25 2.55 -1.69 9.08
CA LYS A 25 3.27 -0.46 8.74
C LYS A 25 3.77 -0.53 7.32
N VAL A 26 3.61 0.57 6.57
CA VAL A 26 4.12 0.65 5.19
C VAL A 26 5.62 0.38 5.13
N ARG A 27 6.39 0.80 6.15
CA ARG A 27 7.82 0.49 6.24
C ARG A 27 8.11 -1.02 6.29
N GLU A 28 7.28 -1.79 6.99
CA GLU A 28 7.40 -3.25 7.01
C GLU A 28 7.13 -3.83 5.62
N LEU A 29 6.09 -3.34 4.94
CA LEU A 29 5.71 -3.81 3.59
C LEU A 29 6.76 -3.44 2.53
N ASN A 30 7.46 -2.31 2.70
CA ASN A 30 8.59 -1.91 1.87
C ASN A 30 9.80 -2.85 2.01
N THR A 31 10.00 -3.41 3.21
CA THR A 31 11.16 -4.26 3.54
C THR A 31 10.88 -5.73 3.29
N ASN A 32 9.67 -6.18 3.64
CA ASN A 32 9.19 -7.54 3.44
C ASN A 32 7.80 -7.51 2.79
N PRO A 33 7.70 -7.82 1.49
CA PRO A 33 6.43 -7.78 0.76
C PRO A 33 5.51 -8.97 1.10
N ASN A 34 6.02 -10.01 1.77
CA ASN A 34 5.24 -11.19 2.12
C ASN A 34 4.81 -11.14 3.57
N ILE A 35 3.52 -11.00 3.80
CA ILE A 35 2.92 -11.00 5.14
C ILE A 35 2.03 -12.22 5.31
N ALA A 36 2.15 -12.86 6.48
CA ALA A 36 1.21 -13.91 6.86
C ALA A 36 0.02 -13.28 7.57
N CYS A 37 -1.19 -13.68 7.20
CA CYS A 37 -2.39 -13.32 7.94
C CYS A 37 -2.31 -13.91 9.36
N PRO A 38 -2.46 -13.10 10.43
CA PRO A 38 -2.36 -13.57 11.81
C PRO A 38 -3.50 -14.51 12.22
N SER A 39 -4.61 -14.52 11.47
CA SER A 39 -5.79 -15.34 11.78
C SER A 39 -5.76 -16.71 11.09
N CYS A 40 -5.46 -16.77 9.78
CA CYS A 40 -5.55 -18.02 9.01
C CYS A 40 -4.23 -18.49 8.38
N GLY A 41 -3.13 -17.76 8.59
CA GLY A 41 -1.81 -18.11 8.05
C GLY A 41 -1.66 -17.92 6.53
N GLN A 42 -2.68 -17.40 5.84
CA GLN A 42 -2.60 -17.09 4.40
C GLN A 42 -1.44 -16.12 4.15
N LEU A 43 -0.53 -16.48 3.24
CA LEU A 43 0.49 -15.57 2.73
C LEU A 43 -0.15 -14.58 1.74
N ILE A 44 0.07 -13.30 1.99
CA ILE A 44 -0.39 -12.19 1.17
C ILE A 44 0.86 -11.44 0.70
N THR A 45 0.99 -11.26 -0.61
CA THR A 45 2.11 -10.51 -1.20
C THR A 45 1.65 -9.11 -1.55
N VAL A 46 2.25 -8.11 -0.92
CA VAL A 46 1.97 -6.69 -1.15
C VAL A 46 3.15 -6.06 -1.88
N ASP A 47 2.97 -5.77 -3.17
CA ASP A 47 4.02 -5.15 -3.99
C ASP A 47 3.98 -3.61 -3.88
N MET A 48 4.69 -3.08 -2.88
CA MET A 48 4.82 -1.64 -2.66
C MET A 48 5.47 -0.91 -3.84
N LYS A 49 6.30 -1.58 -4.66
CA LYS A 49 6.89 -0.96 -5.85
C LYS A 49 5.84 -0.71 -6.92
N LYS A 50 4.94 -1.66 -7.15
CA LYS A 50 3.80 -1.52 -8.06
C LYS A 50 2.88 -0.41 -7.59
N ILE A 51 2.51 -0.39 -6.30
CA ILE A 51 1.64 0.65 -5.73
C ILE A 51 2.26 2.04 -5.90
N ASN A 52 3.54 2.22 -5.59
CA ASN A 52 4.24 3.48 -5.80
C ASN A 52 4.29 3.91 -7.28
N ARG A 53 4.43 2.97 -8.22
CA ARG A 53 4.39 3.28 -9.66
C ARG A 53 3.00 3.74 -10.09
N GLU A 54 1.96 3.07 -9.64
CA GLU A 54 0.59 3.42 -9.98
C GLU A 54 0.19 4.77 -9.36
N ILE A 55 0.59 5.06 -8.12
CA ILE A 55 0.41 6.39 -7.50
C ILE A 55 1.10 7.46 -8.34
N LYS A 56 2.36 7.26 -8.75
CA LYS A 56 3.05 8.23 -9.62
C LYS A 56 2.31 8.46 -10.94
N LYS A 57 1.83 7.40 -11.59
CA LYS A 57 1.04 7.54 -12.82
C LYS A 57 -0.26 8.29 -12.58
N MET A 58 -0.92 8.06 -11.45
CA MET A 58 -2.12 8.81 -11.06
C MET A 58 -1.77 10.28 -10.83
N GLU A 59 -0.70 10.60 -10.10
CA GLU A 59 -0.23 11.98 -9.89
C GLU A 59 0.08 12.67 -11.22
N GLU A 60 0.78 11.99 -12.13
CA GLU A 60 1.05 12.51 -13.48
C GLU A 60 -0.24 12.72 -14.28
N SER A 61 -1.20 11.81 -14.16
CA SER A 61 -2.51 11.91 -14.83
C SER A 61 -3.35 13.06 -14.27
N VAL A 62 -3.38 13.23 -12.94
CA VAL A 62 -4.07 14.35 -12.27
C VAL A 62 -3.43 15.69 -12.66
N LYS A 63 -2.09 15.74 -12.70
CA LYS A 63 -1.34 16.93 -13.13
C LYS A 63 -1.61 17.28 -14.60
N LYS A 64 -1.65 16.28 -15.48
CA LYS A 64 -1.99 16.46 -16.91
C LYS A 64 -3.46 16.84 -17.12
N ALA A 65 -4.37 16.29 -16.29
CA ALA A 65 -5.80 16.57 -16.37
C ALA A 65 -6.18 17.97 -15.84
N GLY A 66 -5.26 18.68 -15.19
CA GLY A 66 -5.50 20.06 -14.75
C GLY A 66 -6.62 20.18 -13.73
N PHE A 67 -6.89 19.13 -12.93
CA PHE A 67 -7.82 19.22 -11.80
C PHE A 67 -7.26 20.20 -10.78
N ARG A 68 -7.64 21.47 -10.91
CA ARG A 68 -7.58 22.48 -9.86
C ARG A 68 -8.45 21.95 -8.72
N LEU A 69 -7.84 21.31 -7.73
CA LEU A 69 -8.47 21.18 -6.42
C LEU A 69 -8.64 22.61 -5.91
N ARG A 70 -9.85 23.14 -6.11
CA ARG A 70 -10.25 24.50 -5.76
C ARG A 70 -10.58 24.57 -4.28
#